data_AF-A0A0P4VW16-F1
#
_entry.id   AF-A0A0P4VW16-F1
#
_cell.length_a   1.000
_cell.length_b   1.000
_cell.length_c   1.000
_cell.angle_alpha   90.00
_cell.angle_beta   90.00
_cell.angle_gamma   90.00
#
_symmetry.space_group_name_H-M   'P 1'
#
loop_
_entity.id
_entity.type
_entity.pdbx_description
1 polymer ?
#
loop_
_entity_poly.entity_id
_entity_poly.type
_entity_poly.pdbx_seq_one_letter_code
_entity_poly.pdbx_strand_id
1 'polypeptide(L)'
;MIAITKLPNNHHYYHHINTTPNDDCCCPQVWVCVLQREEAVRRITERDGKTPEEAERRLDSQMAQRQMVGRANVVFCTQWAGEYTQKQVERAWAALTAHLAQSKAAATTTTNQTAAAPPKARV
;
A
#
# COMPACT_ATOMS: atom_id res chain seq x y z
N MET A 1 -4.49 6.80 1.76
CA MET A 1 -3.67 6.21 0.69
C MET A 1 -3.53 7.24 -0.43
N ILE A 2 -2.33 7.60 -0.90
CA ILE A 2 -2.20 8.44 -2.11
C ILE A 2 -2.08 7.48 -3.30
N ALA A 3 -3.21 7.11 -3.88
CA ALA A 3 -3.25 6.52 -5.21
C ALA A 3 -3.49 7.67 -6.20
N ILE A 4 -2.44 8.11 -6.89
CA ILE A 4 -2.58 8.99 -8.06
C ILE A 4 -2.76 8.07 -9.26
N THR A 5 -3.98 7.58 -9.48
CA THR A 5 -4.36 6.98 -10.76
C THR A 5 -4.87 8.08 -11.68
N LYS A 6 -4.01 8.52 -12.60
CA LYS A 6 -4.42 9.31 -13.77
C LYS A 6 -5.02 8.35 -14.80
N LEU A 7 -6.34 8.26 -14.88
CA LEU A 7 -7.04 7.65 -16.01
C LEU A 7 -7.43 8.74 -17.03
N PRO A 8 -7.39 8.43 -18.33
CA PRO A 8 -7.74 9.38 -19.38
C PRO A 8 -9.26 9.55 -19.40
N ASN A 9 -9.70 10.80 -19.34
CA ASN A 9 -11.06 11.23 -19.67
C ASN A 9 -12.17 10.86 -18.66
N ASN A 10 -12.24 11.55 -17.52
CA ASN A 10 -13.53 12.10 -17.07
C ASN A 10 -13.39 13.16 -15.96
N HIS A 11 -14.17 14.23 -16.08
CA HIS A 11 -14.14 15.46 -15.28
C HIS A 11 -14.71 15.34 -13.86
N HIS A 12 -14.51 14.22 -13.17
CA HIS A 12 -14.94 14.04 -11.78
C HIS A 12 -13.84 13.34 -10.98
N TYR A 13 -12.97 14.13 -10.35
CA TYR A 13 -12.00 13.64 -9.37
C TYR A 13 -12.73 13.22 -8.10
N TYR A 14 -13.19 11.98 -8.02
CA TYR A 14 -13.52 11.40 -6.72
C TYR A 14 -12.21 11.07 -6.01
N HIS A 15 -11.89 11.86 -4.98
CA HIS A 15 -10.85 11.55 -4.00
C HIS A 15 -11.26 10.35 -3.13
N HIS A 16 -11.32 9.15 -3.68
CA HIS A 16 -11.38 7.92 -2.88
C HIS A 16 -9.99 7.65 -2.30
N ILE A 17 -9.69 8.29 -1.17
CA ILE A 17 -8.42 8.13 -0.42
C ILE A 17 -8.36 6.82 0.40
N ASN A 18 -9.38 5.97 0.27
CA ASN A 18 -9.47 4.68 0.95
C ASN A 18 -9.81 3.59 -0.05
N THR A 19 -8.95 2.58 -0.13
CA THR A 19 -9.31 1.25 -0.61
C THR A 19 -10.59 0.82 0.10
N THR A 20 -11.57 0.40 -0.68
CA THR A 20 -12.78 -0.19 -0.09
C THR A 20 -12.41 -1.57 0.47
N PRO A 21 -13.17 -2.13 1.42
CA PRO A 21 -12.89 -3.46 1.96
C PRO A 21 -12.80 -4.58 0.93
N ASN A 22 -13.28 -4.36 -0.29
CA ASN A 22 -13.29 -5.34 -1.37
C ASN A 22 -12.01 -5.36 -2.21
N ASP A 23 -11.14 -4.36 -2.09
CA ASP A 23 -9.94 -4.24 -2.94
C ASP A 23 -8.71 -5.00 -2.38
N ASP A 24 -8.79 -5.45 -1.12
CA ASP A 24 -7.69 -6.12 -0.42
C ASP A 24 -7.40 -7.53 -0.97
N CYS A 25 -8.37 -8.18 -1.65
CA CYS A 25 -8.21 -9.57 -2.11
C CYS A 25 -7.29 -9.73 -3.34
N CYS A 26 -7.08 -8.67 -4.11
CA CYS A 26 -6.24 -8.67 -5.31
C CYS A 26 -4.83 -8.11 -5.07
N CYS A 27 -4.56 -7.60 -3.86
CA CYS A 27 -3.31 -6.96 -3.51
C CYS A 27 -2.51 -7.86 -2.55
N PRO A 28 -1.36 -8.41 -2.97
CA PRO A 28 -0.54 -9.26 -2.08
C PRO A 28 0.04 -8.51 -0.88
N GLN A 29 0.16 -7.18 -0.99
CA GLN A 29 0.63 -6.33 0.10
C GLN A 29 -0.16 -5.01 0.12
N VAL A 30 -0.56 -4.60 1.32
CA VAL A 30 -1.26 -3.37 1.63
C VAL A 30 -0.35 -2.46 2.44
N TRP A 31 -0.06 -1.26 1.94
CA TRP A 31 0.82 -0.29 2.56
C TRP A 31 0.02 0.94 2.97
N VAL A 32 0.14 1.37 4.23
CA VAL A 32 -0.68 2.43 4.82
C VAL A 32 0.19 3.54 5.40
N CYS A 33 -0.20 4.79 5.19
CA CYS A 33 0.38 5.94 5.88
C CYS A 33 -0.57 6.40 6.99
N VAL A 34 -0.04 6.54 8.21
CA VAL A 34 -0.74 7.07 9.37
C VAL A 34 -0.22 8.46 9.72
N LEU A 35 -1.13 9.24 10.30
CA LEU A 35 -0.89 10.62 10.72
C LEU A 35 -1.76 10.90 11.94
N GLN A 36 -1.25 11.67 12.91
CA GLN A 36 -2.06 12.12 14.03
C GLN A 36 -3.24 12.97 13.52
N ARG A 37 -4.38 12.89 14.20
CA ARG A 37 -5.63 13.49 13.72
C ARG A 37 -5.49 15.00 13.57
N GLU A 38 -4.86 15.64 14.55
CA GLU A 38 -4.64 17.07 14.63
C GLU A 38 -3.80 17.56 13.43
N GLU A 39 -2.73 16.82 13.12
CA GLU A 39 -1.85 17.12 11.99
C GLU A 39 -2.56 16.87 10.64
N ALA A 40 -3.42 15.86 10.56
CA ALA A 40 -4.23 15.59 9.37
C ALA A 40 -5.24 16.71 9.11
N VAL A 41 -5.93 17.19 10.15
CA VAL A 41 -6.84 18.34 10.08
C VAL A 41 -6.07 19.57 9.61
N ARG A 42 -4.95 19.89 10.26
CA ARG A 42 -4.09 21.03 9.88
C ARG A 42 -3.71 21.00 8.39
N ARG A 43 -3.21 19.86 7.91
CA ARG A 43 -2.81 19.70 6.50
C ARG A 43 -3.97 19.82 5.52
N ILE A 44 -5.16 19.32 5.87
CA ILE A 44 -6.35 19.46 5.02
C ILE A 44 -6.78 20.93 4.97
N THR A 45 -6.79 21.63 6.10
CA THR A 45 -7.14 23.05 6.16
C THR A 45 -6.14 23.91 5.39
N GLU A 46 -4.84 23.73 5.60
CA GLU A 46 -3.79 24.50 4.90
C GLU A 46 -3.77 24.24 3.39
N ARG A 47 -3.92 22.98 2.97
CA ARG A 47 -3.84 22.60 1.55
C ARG A 47 -5.12 22.86 0.78
N ASP A 48 -6.28 22.54 1.38
CA ASP A 48 -7.57 22.59 0.70
C ASP A 48 -8.36 23.88 1.02
N GLY A 49 -7.89 24.74 1.95
CA GLY A 49 -8.58 25.97 2.35
C GLY A 49 -9.89 25.74 3.12
N LYS A 50 -10.06 24.58 3.75
CA LYS A 50 -11.30 24.16 4.45
C LYS A 50 -11.29 24.53 5.92
N THR A 51 -12.48 24.67 6.51
CA THR A 51 -12.54 24.84 7.97
C THR A 51 -12.12 23.55 8.70
N PRO A 52 -11.64 23.65 9.95
CA PRO A 52 -11.28 22.48 10.75
C PRO A 52 -12.42 21.45 10.86
N GLU A 53 -13.67 21.91 11.00
CA GLU A 53 -14.85 21.04 11.13
C GLU A 53 -15.12 20.25 9.85
N GLU A 54 -14.89 20.86 8.69
CA GLU A 54 -15.03 20.16 7.40
C GLU A 54 -13.90 19.14 7.19
N ALA A 55 -12.70 19.46 7.65
CA ALA A 55 -11.57 18.56 7.63
C ALA A 55 -11.79 17.35 8.56
N GLU A 56 -12.32 17.56 9.76
CA GLU A 56 -12.69 16.50 10.70
C GLU A 56 -13.81 15.61 10.15
N ARG A 57 -14.88 16.21 9.63
CA ARG A 57 -15.97 15.48 8.97
C ARG A 57 -15.44 14.61 7.82
N ARG A 58 -14.45 15.11 7.08
CA ARG A 58 -13.76 14.35 6.03
C ARG A 58 -12.91 13.22 6.60
N LEU A 59 -12.33 13.35 7.78
CA LEU A 59 -11.58 12.25 8.41
C LEU A 59 -12.53 11.18 8.98
N ASP A 60 -13.69 11.59 9.51
CA ASP A 60 -14.67 10.68 10.10
C ASP A 60 -15.47 9.88 9.08
N SER A 61 -15.61 10.39 7.85
CA SER A 61 -16.20 9.64 6.75
C SER A 61 -15.26 8.58 6.17
N GLN A 62 -14.02 8.51 6.65
CA GLN A 62 -13.01 7.54 6.21
C GLN A 62 -12.93 6.35 7.15
N MET A 63 -12.27 5.28 6.68
CA MET A 63 -11.96 4.13 7.53
C MET A 63 -11.11 4.55 8.72
N ALA A 64 -11.47 4.09 9.92
CA ALA A 64 -10.71 4.41 11.13
C ALA A 64 -9.25 3.94 11.01
N GLN A 65 -8.32 4.77 11.47
CA GLN A 65 -6.88 4.48 11.37
C GLN A 65 -6.50 3.13 11.97
N ARG A 66 -7.11 2.74 13.10
CA ARG A 66 -6.90 1.41 13.72
C ARG A 66 -7.27 0.27 12.78
N GLN A 67 -8.36 0.41 12.03
CA GLN A 67 -8.78 -0.60 11.06
C GLN A 67 -7.82 -0.64 9.86
N MET A 68 -7.36 0.52 9.38
CA MET A 68 -6.36 0.59 8.30
C MET A 68 -5.05 -0.11 8.71
N VAL A 69 -4.57 0.16 9.92
CA VAL A 69 -3.35 -0.47 10.46
C VAL A 69 -3.51 -1.97 10.62
N GLY A 70 -4.69 -2.44 11.06
CA GLY A 70 -4.97 -3.87 11.21
C GLY A 70 -4.94 -4.66 9.90
N ARG A 71 -5.08 -3.99 8.75
CA ARG A 71 -5.04 -4.60 7.41
C ARG A 71 -3.70 -4.41 6.70
N ALA A 72 -2.82 -3.56 7.23
CA ALA A 72 -1.60 -3.17 6.56
C ALA A 72 -0.48 -4.19 6.79
N ASN A 73 0.25 -4.53 5.73
CA ASN A 73 1.52 -5.24 5.82
C ASN A 73 2.66 -4.29 6.22
N VAL A 74 2.59 -3.03 5.76
CA VAL A 74 3.58 -2.00 6.05
C VAL A 74 2.87 -0.71 6.44
N VAL A 75 3.33 -0.09 7.53
CA VAL A 75 2.79 1.17 8.05
C VAL A 75 3.88 2.24 8.05
N PHE A 76 3.57 3.39 7.46
CA PHE A 76 4.41 4.59 7.45
C PHE A 76 3.84 5.67 8.34
N CYS A 77 4.70 6.46 8.97
CA CYS A 77 4.32 7.69 9.66
C CYS A 77 4.83 8.90 8.87
N THR A 78 3.92 9.80 8.47
CA THR A 78 4.25 11.00 7.69
C THR A 78 4.16 12.29 8.51
N GLN A 79 4.24 12.19 9.84
CA GLN A 79 4.08 13.32 10.75
C GLN A 79 5.22 14.34 10.65
N TRP A 80 6.45 13.87 10.46
CA TRP A 80 7.65 14.71 10.44
C TRP A 80 8.04 15.16 9.03
N ALA A 81 9.21 15.80 8.93
CA ALA A 81 9.82 16.19 7.67
C ALA A 81 9.96 15.00 6.70
N GLY A 82 9.93 15.31 5.40
CA GLY A 82 9.96 14.31 4.33
C GLY A 82 11.12 13.32 4.42
N GLU A 83 12.27 13.75 4.93
CA GLU A 83 13.46 12.90 5.12
C GLU A 83 13.21 11.68 6.02
N TYR A 84 12.35 11.80 7.03
CA TYR A 84 12.01 10.68 7.92
C TYR A 84 11.10 9.69 7.20
N THR A 85 10.19 10.19 6.38
CA THR A 85 9.32 9.33 5.55
C THR A 85 10.14 8.63 4.48
N GLN A 86 11.09 9.33 3.86
CA GLN A 86 12.00 8.79 2.86
C GLN A 86 12.77 7.58 3.39
N LYS A 87 13.39 7.71 4.57
CA LYS A 87 14.09 6.59 5.24
C LYS A 87 13.17 5.39 5.53
N GLN A 88 11.91 5.63 5.89
CA GLN A 88 10.94 4.54 6.10
C GLN A 88 10.62 3.82 4.79
N VAL A 89 10.42 4.58 3.71
CA VAL A 89 10.13 4.04 2.37
C VAL A 89 11.32 3.23 1.86
N GLU A 90 12.54 3.73 1.99
CA GLU A 90 13.76 3.02 1.57
C GLU A 90 13.90 1.67 2.26
N ARG A 91 13.65 1.63 3.57
CA ARG A 91 13.68 0.37 4.36
C ARG A 91 12.60 -0.61 3.90
N ALA A 92 11.37 -0.14 3.72
CA ALA A 92 10.26 -0.98 3.26
C ALA A 92 10.51 -1.52 1.85
N TRP A 93 11.06 -0.67 0.96
CA TRP A 93 11.38 -1.03 -0.41
C TRP A 93 12.50 -2.08 -0.51
N ALA A 94 13.55 -1.93 0.29
CA ALA A 94 14.63 -2.92 0.37
C ALA A 94 14.11 -4.29 0.83
N ALA A 95 13.26 -4.30 1.87
CA ALA A 95 12.63 -5.52 2.38
C ALA A 95 11.74 -6.20 1.33
N LEU A 96 10.90 -5.43 0.63
CA LEU A 96 10.06 -5.93 -0.45
C LEU A 96 10.89 -6.55 -1.59
N THR A 97 11.93 -5.84 -2.02
CA THR A 97 12.78 -6.28 -3.14
C THR A 97 13.49 -7.59 -2.81
N ALA A 98 14.01 -7.72 -1.58
CA ALA A 98 14.62 -8.96 -1.11
C ALA A 98 13.61 -10.13 -1.08
N HIS A 99 12.39 -9.89 -0.59
CA HIS A 99 11.33 -10.89 -0.57
C HIS A 99 10.91 -11.36 -1.97
N LEU A 100 10.78 -10.43 -2.92
CA LEU A 100 10.47 -10.75 -4.32
C LEU A 100 11.59 -11.55 -4.99
N ALA A 101 12.85 -11.24 -4.70
CA ALA A 101 13.99 -12.00 -5.22
C ALA A 101 14.01 -13.45 -4.70
N GLN A 102 13.76 -13.65 -3.40
CA GLN A 102 13.66 -14.98 -2.78
C GLN A 102 12.49 -15.79 -3.36
N SER A 103 11.34 -15.14 -3.54
CA SER A 103 10.14 -15.78 -4.13
C SER A 103 10.39 -16.26 -5.56
N LYS A 104 11.13 -15.48 -6.37
CA LYS A 104 11.53 -15.89 -7.73
C LYS A 104 12.51 -17.06 -7.73
N ALA A 105 13.48 -17.05 -6.80
CA ALA A 105 14.45 -18.14 -6.69
C ALA A 105 13.75 -19.46 -6.31
N ALA A 106 12.83 -19.44 -5.34
CA ALA A 106 12.07 -20.61 -4.92
C ALA A 106 11.19 -21.22 -6.03
N ALA A 107 10.57 -20.38 -6.87
CA ALA A 107 9.77 -20.84 -8.00
C ALA A 107 10.60 -21.54 -9.10
N THR A 108 11.90 -21.21 -9.21
CA THR A 108 12.79 -21.77 -10.25
C THR A 108 13.31 -23.16 -9.87
N THR A 109 13.47 -23.46 -8.57
CA THR A 109 13.96 -24.75 -8.09
C THR A 109 12.94 -25.89 -8.25
N THR A 110 11.64 -25.60 -8.14
CA THR A 110 10.57 -26.62 -8.23
C THR A 110 10.40 -27.18 -9.65
N THR A 111 10.65 -26.39 -10.69
CA THR A 111 10.53 -26.84 -12.09
C THR A 111 11.63 -27.83 -12.49
N ASN A 112 12.81 -27.74 -11.89
CA ASN A 112 13.95 -28.61 -12.24
C ASN A 112 13.93 -29.99 -11.55
N GLN A 113 12.96 -30.30 -10.69
CA GLN A 113 12.86 -31.60 -10.01
C GLN A 113 11.84 -32.58 -10.64
N THR A 114 11.09 -32.19 -11.68
CA THR A 114 10.10 -33.07 -12.35
C THR A 114 10.60 -33.68 -13.68
N ALA A 115 11.83 -33.35 -14.13
CA ALA A 115 12.36 -33.78 -15.43
C ALA A 115 13.32 -35.00 -15.38
N ALA A 116 13.08 -35.97 -14.49
CA ALA A 116 13.90 -37.19 -14.42
C ALA A 116 13.05 -38.45 -14.20
N ALA A 117 12.20 -38.80 -15.17
CA ALA A 117 11.74 -40.18 -15.35
C ALA A 117 12.35 -40.72 -16.66
N PRO A 118 13.24 -41.74 -16.62
CA PRO A 118 13.80 -42.30 -17.85
C PRO A 118 12.72 -43.06 -18.62
N PRO A 119 12.70 -43.00 -19.97
CA PRO A 119 11.81 -43.84 -20.76
C PRO A 119 12.23 -45.30 -20.55
N LYS A 120 11.34 -46.12 -19.99
CA LYS A 120 11.55 -47.57 -19.94
C LYS A 120 11.64 -48.08 -21.38
N ALA A 121 12.83 -48.54 -21.77
CA ALA A 121 13.06 -49.27 -23.00
C ALA A 121 12.14 -50.50 -23.02
N ARG A 122 11.28 -50.59 -24.04
CA ARG A 122 10.42 -51.74 -24.27
C ARG A 122 11.22 -52.74 -25.12
N VAL A 123 11.49 -53.90 -24.54
CA VAL A 123 11.98 -55.13 -25.19
C VAL A 123 10.85 -55.76 -26.00
#